data_AF-A0A2R6DXZ0-F1
#
_entry.id   AF-A0A2R6DXZ0-F1
#
_cell.length_a   1.000
_cell.length_b   1.000
_cell.length_c   1.000
_cell.angle_alpha   90.00
_cell.angle_beta   90.00
_cell.angle_gamma   90.00
#
_symmetry.space_group_name_H-M   'P 1'
#
loop_
_entity.id
_entity.type
_entity.pdbx_description
1 polymer ?
#
loop_
_entity_poly.entity_id
_entity_poly.type
_entity_poly.pdbx_seq_one_letter_code
_entity_poly.pdbx_strand_id
1 'polypeptide(L)'
;MESLPAAEVLLSGRSDRLDDDLLGRLAEHPLDSIETEYPHHVGAVDGPENPERPSDRHPVFYGCFDWHSAVHSHWALVRQLRLVEDHPDREAIVDSIEARLTETNVDRECERFDEDPTFEKAYGWAWLLHLAAELDRWDDARADAWRATLSPLEDTIVDLVHTEFLTDERPFRVGTHGNTAFALHCVFDYARSVGDRSLETAACETATAMYADDADYPISYEPLGWDFLSPALTEADLMRRVYDPDEFAAWLDGFLSGVAEPPVDLPIDPLSVGEDPEDGVALHYVGLNLSRAWSLAGVADDLDDHPAVPALEATAGRHATAGLEQAFTDDYAGAHWLSSFALYLLTRNEGGIGCR
;
A
#
# COMPACT_ATOMS: atom_id res chain seq x y z
N MET A 1 15.08 -23.30 -1.30
CA MET A 1 13.90 -22.63 -0.74
C MET A 1 13.71 -23.17 0.66
N GLU A 2 14.16 -22.42 1.65
CA GLU A 2 13.69 -22.67 3.02
C GLU A 2 12.17 -22.47 3.04
N SER A 3 11.48 -23.26 3.85
CA SER A 3 10.03 -23.16 3.99
C SER A 3 9.67 -21.79 4.56
N LEU A 4 8.66 -21.12 3.98
CA LEU A 4 8.11 -19.90 4.56
C LEU A 4 7.77 -20.11 6.05
N PRO A 5 7.88 -19.06 6.89
CA PRO A 5 7.44 -19.11 8.27
C PRO A 5 5.99 -19.57 8.41
N ALA A 6 5.63 -20.11 9.58
CA ALA A 6 4.25 -20.46 9.88
C ALA A 6 3.33 -19.23 9.74
N ALA A 7 2.06 -19.44 9.35
CA ALA A 7 1.09 -18.36 9.14
C ALA A 7 0.99 -17.39 10.32
N GLU A 8 1.05 -17.88 11.56
CA GLU A 8 1.06 -17.04 12.77
C GLU A 8 2.22 -16.01 12.77
N VAL A 9 3.40 -16.41 12.27
CA VAL A 9 4.56 -15.52 12.16
C VAL A 9 4.34 -14.49 11.06
N LEU A 10 3.83 -14.93 9.89
CA LEU A 10 3.52 -14.06 8.76
C LEU A 10 2.47 -13.00 9.13
N LEU A 11 1.47 -13.41 9.90
CA LEU A 11 0.39 -12.55 10.36
C LEU A 11 0.77 -11.73 11.59
N SER A 12 1.94 -11.90 12.20
CA SER A 12 2.34 -11.01 13.31
C SER A 12 2.48 -9.56 12.85
N GLY A 13 2.88 -9.34 11.59
CA GLY A 13 3.13 -8.01 11.04
C GLY A 13 4.30 -7.30 11.71
N ARG A 14 5.24 -8.04 12.32
CA ARG A 14 6.38 -7.49 13.06
C ARG A 14 7.71 -7.85 12.39
N SER A 15 8.62 -6.88 12.30
CA SER A 15 9.92 -7.03 11.65
C SER A 15 10.92 -7.87 12.44
N ASP A 16 10.72 -8.04 13.75
CA ASP A 16 11.57 -8.86 14.63
C ASP A 16 11.59 -10.35 14.25
N ARG A 17 10.71 -10.76 13.32
CA ARG A 17 10.57 -12.13 12.82
C ARG A 17 11.12 -12.34 11.42
N LEU A 18 11.70 -11.32 10.79
CA LEU A 18 12.31 -11.41 9.46
C LEU A 18 13.80 -11.75 9.60
N ASP A 19 14.28 -12.70 8.80
CA ASP A 19 15.70 -13.04 8.71
C ASP A 19 16.40 -12.28 7.57
N ASP A 20 17.73 -12.31 7.56
CA ASP A 20 18.55 -11.58 6.59
C ASP A 20 18.29 -12.01 5.13
N ASP A 21 17.91 -13.27 4.89
CA ASP A 21 17.57 -13.77 3.55
C ASP A 21 16.28 -13.13 3.03
N LEU A 22 15.23 -13.13 3.86
CA LEU A 22 13.96 -12.50 3.51
C LEU A 22 14.10 -10.98 3.35
N LEU A 23 14.89 -10.32 4.19
CA LEU A 23 15.20 -8.90 4.05
C LEU A 23 15.92 -8.59 2.74
N GLY A 24 16.94 -9.37 2.39
CA GLY A 24 17.62 -9.23 1.09
C GLY A 24 16.66 -9.35 -0.09
N ARG A 25 15.77 -10.35 -0.08
CA ARG A 25 14.75 -10.54 -1.14
C ARG A 25 13.73 -9.40 -1.21
N LEU A 26 13.38 -8.81 -0.07
CA LEU A 26 12.48 -7.67 0.01
C LEU A 26 13.13 -6.38 -0.51
N ALA A 27 14.46 -6.24 -0.41
CA ALA A 27 15.22 -5.10 -0.92
C ALA A 27 15.67 -5.24 -2.37
N GLU A 28 15.90 -6.46 -2.87
CA GLU A 28 16.43 -6.75 -4.21
C GLU A 28 15.61 -6.11 -5.32
N HIS A 29 14.31 -6.45 -5.44
CA HIS A 29 13.49 -5.90 -6.51
C HIS A 29 13.29 -4.38 -6.43
N PRO A 30 13.04 -3.75 -5.26
CA PRO A 30 12.99 -2.30 -5.16
C PRO A 30 14.29 -1.61 -5.57
N LEU A 31 15.47 -2.13 -5.19
CA LEU A 31 16.77 -1.58 -5.60
C LEU A 31 16.99 -1.67 -7.11
N ASP A 32 16.70 -2.84 -7.69
CA ASP A 32 16.82 -3.04 -9.14
C ASP A 32 15.82 -2.17 -9.91
N SER A 33 14.61 -2.04 -9.38
CA SER A 33 13.56 -1.27 -10.04
C SER A 33 13.91 0.20 -10.09
N ILE A 34 14.29 0.86 -8.99
CA ILE A 34 14.60 2.30 -9.06
C ILE A 34 15.66 2.62 -10.12
N GLU A 35 16.66 1.76 -10.33
CA GLU A 35 17.71 1.91 -11.37
C GLU A 35 17.26 1.60 -12.82
N THR A 36 16.06 1.06 -13.03
CA THR A 36 15.57 0.57 -14.33
C THR A 36 14.70 1.60 -15.06
N GLU A 37 15.30 2.43 -15.92
CA GLU A 37 14.53 3.48 -16.62
C GLU A 37 13.39 2.96 -17.52
N TYR A 38 13.52 1.76 -18.11
CA TYR A 38 12.51 1.15 -18.98
C TYR A 38 12.39 -0.37 -18.74
N PRO A 39 11.19 -0.97 -18.91
CA PRO A 39 9.98 -0.38 -19.50
C PRO A 39 9.25 0.56 -18.54
N HIS A 40 8.62 1.61 -19.10
CA HIS A 40 7.87 2.62 -18.35
C HIS A 40 6.62 3.03 -19.15
N HIS A 41 5.50 3.19 -18.47
CA HIS A 41 4.21 3.57 -18.99
C HIS A 41 3.96 5.05 -18.76
N VAL A 42 3.80 5.79 -19.86
CA VAL A 42 3.40 7.20 -19.83
C VAL A 42 2.20 7.36 -20.75
N GLY A 43 1.11 7.88 -20.21
CA GLY A 43 -0.01 8.37 -21.02
C GLY A 43 0.34 9.72 -21.65
N ALA A 44 0.09 9.87 -22.95
CA ALA A 44 0.18 11.16 -23.65
C ALA A 44 -1.06 11.34 -24.53
N VAL A 45 -1.79 12.43 -24.31
CA VAL A 45 -3.04 12.73 -25.03
C VAL A 45 -2.94 14.01 -25.88
N ASP A 46 -2.06 14.95 -25.49
CA ASP A 46 -2.11 16.34 -25.98
C ASP A 46 -1.26 16.64 -27.23
N GLY A 47 -0.49 15.69 -27.75
CA GLY A 47 0.35 15.95 -28.93
C GLY A 47 1.05 14.73 -29.53
N PRO A 48 1.50 14.84 -30.79
CA PRO A 48 2.26 13.80 -31.47
C PRO A 48 3.74 13.73 -31.05
N GLU A 49 4.21 14.65 -30.19
CA GLU A 49 5.57 14.65 -29.67
C GLU A 49 5.82 13.41 -28.82
N ASN A 50 7.06 12.89 -28.86
CA ASN A 50 7.43 11.79 -27.99
C ASN A 50 7.34 12.26 -26.52
N PRO A 51 6.83 11.43 -25.60
CA PRO A 51 6.90 11.74 -24.19
C PRO A 51 8.36 11.92 -23.76
N GLU A 52 8.58 12.84 -22.81
CA GLU A 52 9.86 12.98 -22.12
C GLU A 52 10.34 11.63 -21.57
N ARG A 53 11.65 11.46 -21.42
CA ARG A 53 12.19 10.25 -20.78
C ARG A 53 11.69 10.17 -19.34
N PRO A 54 11.46 8.97 -18.78
CA PRO A 54 10.99 8.81 -17.41
C PRO A 54 11.87 9.57 -16.42
N SER A 55 13.19 9.44 -16.56
CA SER A 55 14.16 10.14 -15.71
C SER A 55 14.22 11.66 -15.88
N ASP A 56 13.75 12.20 -17.02
CA ASP A 56 13.65 13.65 -17.25
C ASP A 56 12.29 14.20 -16.75
N ARG A 57 11.24 13.37 -16.81
CA ARG A 57 9.86 13.74 -16.44
C ARG A 57 9.63 13.66 -14.94
N HIS A 58 10.01 12.54 -14.33
CA HIS A 58 9.82 12.24 -12.91
C HIS A 58 11.16 11.76 -12.32
N PRO A 59 12.14 12.68 -12.13
CA PRO A 59 13.51 12.32 -11.79
C PRO A 59 13.68 11.72 -10.39
N VAL A 60 12.72 11.90 -9.48
CA VAL A 60 12.73 11.21 -8.18
C VAL A 60 12.13 9.81 -8.36
N PHE A 61 10.95 9.74 -8.99
CA PHE A 61 10.13 8.53 -9.06
C PHE A 61 10.05 7.94 -10.48
N TYR A 62 11.22 7.60 -11.03
CA TYR A 62 11.35 6.68 -12.16
C TYR A 62 11.96 5.35 -11.71
N GLY A 63 11.95 4.33 -12.58
CA GLY A 63 12.55 3.03 -12.32
C GLY A 63 11.56 1.86 -12.42
N CYS A 64 10.30 2.14 -12.16
CA CYS A 64 9.23 1.15 -12.26
C CYS A 64 8.43 1.35 -13.55
N PHE A 65 7.52 0.41 -13.81
CA PHE A 65 6.60 0.49 -14.94
C PHE A 65 5.76 1.77 -14.88
N ASP A 66 5.44 2.26 -13.68
CA ASP A 66 4.70 3.50 -13.44
C ASP A 66 5.28 4.26 -12.25
N TRP A 67 4.81 5.50 -12.07
CA TRP A 67 5.33 6.44 -11.08
C TRP A 67 5.05 5.94 -9.65
N HIS A 68 3.83 5.50 -9.36
CA HIS A 68 3.49 5.05 -8.01
C HIS A 68 4.29 3.80 -7.60
N SER A 69 4.56 2.86 -8.51
CA SER A 69 5.40 1.71 -8.16
C SER A 69 6.83 2.11 -7.81
N ALA A 70 7.35 3.19 -8.39
CA ALA A 70 8.63 3.75 -7.96
C ALA A 70 8.52 4.33 -6.54
N VAL A 71 7.43 5.01 -6.21
CA VAL A 71 7.13 5.46 -4.84
C VAL A 71 7.05 4.29 -3.86
N HIS A 72 6.37 3.19 -4.23
CA HIS A 72 6.30 1.98 -3.39
C HIS A 72 7.69 1.41 -3.12
N SER A 73 8.56 1.41 -4.14
CA SER A 73 9.94 0.92 -4.02
C SER A 73 10.74 1.79 -3.06
N HIS A 74 10.62 3.13 -3.16
CA HIS A 74 11.22 4.04 -2.20
C HIS A 74 10.70 3.81 -0.78
N TRP A 75 9.38 3.68 -0.60
CA TRP A 75 8.79 3.38 0.70
C TRP A 75 9.32 2.04 1.26
N ALA A 76 9.40 0.99 0.44
CA ALA A 76 9.86 -0.32 0.87
C ALA A 76 11.32 -0.29 1.33
N LEU A 77 12.16 0.47 0.64
CA LEU A 77 13.56 0.67 0.97
C LEU A 77 13.75 1.48 2.27
N VAL A 78 13.05 2.61 2.40
CA VAL A 78 13.08 3.45 3.61
C VAL A 78 12.57 2.68 4.83
N ARG A 79 11.47 1.93 4.67
CA ARG A 79 10.90 1.11 5.74
C ARG A 79 11.86 0.05 6.23
N GLN A 80 12.59 -0.61 5.33
CA GLN A 80 13.63 -1.57 5.71
C GLN A 80 14.78 -0.90 6.48
N LEU A 81 15.23 0.30 6.06
CA LEU A 81 16.25 1.06 6.79
C LEU A 81 15.81 1.47 8.20
N ARG A 82 14.54 1.85 8.38
CA ARG A 82 13.96 2.20 9.68
C ARG A 82 13.85 0.97 10.59
N LEU A 83 13.38 -0.14 10.06
CA LEU A 83 13.06 -1.33 10.85
C LEU A 83 14.25 -2.25 11.15
N VAL A 84 15.34 -2.11 10.39
CA VAL A 84 16.52 -2.98 10.51
C VAL A 84 17.80 -2.15 10.60
N GLU A 85 18.35 -2.02 11.81
CA GLU A 85 19.56 -1.22 12.07
C GLU A 85 20.79 -1.74 11.29
N ASP A 86 20.99 -3.06 11.23
CA ASP A 86 22.13 -3.68 10.53
C ASP A 86 21.74 -4.26 9.16
N HIS A 87 20.90 -3.56 8.39
CA HIS A 87 20.45 -4.04 7.07
C HIS A 87 21.64 -4.33 6.12
N PRO A 88 21.70 -5.52 5.48
CA PRO A 88 22.85 -5.94 4.66
C PRO A 88 23.13 -4.98 3.50
N ASP A 89 22.09 -4.45 2.86
CA ASP A 89 22.20 -3.53 1.72
C ASP A 89 22.14 -2.05 2.09
N ARG A 90 22.32 -1.69 3.38
CA ARG A 90 22.11 -0.32 3.89
C ARG A 90 22.77 0.77 3.04
N GLU A 91 24.04 0.59 2.65
CA GLU A 91 24.78 1.58 1.85
C GLU A 91 24.18 1.74 0.45
N ALA A 92 23.85 0.64 -0.23
CA ALA A 92 23.22 0.68 -1.56
C ALA A 92 21.85 1.37 -1.52
N ILE A 93 21.07 1.11 -0.48
CA ILE A 93 19.77 1.77 -0.29
C ILE A 93 19.96 3.29 -0.09
N VAL A 94 20.86 3.70 0.80
CA VAL A 94 21.12 5.13 1.06
C VAL A 94 21.60 5.84 -0.20
N ASP A 95 22.59 5.28 -0.90
CA ASP A 95 23.18 5.88 -2.10
C ASP A 95 22.12 6.06 -3.21
N SER A 96 21.23 5.08 -3.38
CA SER A 96 20.19 5.14 -4.41
C SER A 96 19.11 6.19 -4.14
N ILE A 97 18.69 6.35 -2.87
CA ILE A 97 17.74 7.40 -2.45
C ILE A 97 18.40 8.79 -2.57
N GLU A 98 19.62 8.97 -2.06
CA GLU A 98 20.30 10.27 -2.08
C GLU A 98 20.64 10.76 -3.49
N ALA A 99 20.90 9.85 -4.44
CA ALA A 99 21.14 10.21 -5.83
C ALA A 99 19.92 10.84 -6.52
N ARG A 100 18.71 10.53 -6.04
CA ARG A 100 17.43 10.92 -6.65
C ARG A 100 16.72 12.01 -5.90
N LEU A 101 16.72 11.92 -4.56
CA LEU A 101 16.01 12.84 -3.70
C LEU A 101 16.84 14.11 -3.48
N THR A 102 16.84 14.97 -4.49
CA THR A 102 17.52 16.26 -4.50
C THR A 102 16.49 17.38 -4.69
N GLU A 103 16.80 18.59 -4.21
CA GLU A 103 15.94 19.76 -4.38
C GLU A 103 15.54 19.97 -5.85
N THR A 104 16.50 19.83 -6.77
CA THR A 104 16.24 20.02 -8.22
C THR A 104 15.27 18.98 -8.78
N ASN A 105 15.39 17.72 -8.32
CA ASN A 105 14.52 16.66 -8.79
C ASN A 105 13.12 16.79 -8.20
N VAL A 106 13.01 17.17 -6.92
CA VAL A 106 11.70 17.42 -6.28
C VAL A 106 10.99 18.62 -6.90
N ASP A 107 11.70 19.70 -7.20
CA ASP A 107 11.14 20.84 -7.94
C ASP A 107 10.54 20.39 -9.28
N ARG A 108 11.23 19.47 -9.99
CA ARG A 108 10.73 18.92 -11.25
C ARG A 108 9.46 18.08 -11.07
N GLU A 109 9.36 17.28 -10.01
CA GLU A 109 8.12 16.56 -9.67
C GLU A 109 6.97 17.54 -9.41
N CYS A 110 7.21 18.61 -8.64
CA CYS A 110 6.22 19.64 -8.35
C CYS A 110 5.72 20.31 -9.64
N GLU A 111 6.63 20.66 -10.56
CA GLU A 111 6.26 21.21 -11.87
C GLU A 111 5.33 20.26 -12.66
N ARG A 112 5.46 18.94 -12.52
CA ARG A 112 4.57 17.98 -13.19
C ARG A 112 3.16 18.01 -12.59
N PHE A 113 3.05 18.11 -11.27
CA PHE A 113 1.76 18.21 -10.57
C PHE A 113 1.07 19.56 -10.82
N ASP A 114 1.83 20.64 -10.98
CA ASP A 114 1.28 21.94 -11.41
C ASP A 114 0.66 21.87 -12.82
N GLU A 115 1.24 21.07 -13.72
CA GLU A 115 0.75 20.88 -15.09
C GLU A 115 -0.46 19.93 -15.16
N ASP A 116 -0.44 18.85 -14.39
CA ASP A 116 -1.55 17.89 -14.27
C ASP A 116 -1.85 17.58 -12.80
N PRO A 117 -2.72 18.39 -12.15
CA PRO A 117 -3.13 18.17 -10.77
C PRO A 117 -3.92 16.89 -10.54
N THR A 118 -4.29 16.13 -11.59
CA THR A 118 -5.03 14.88 -11.47
C THR A 118 -4.15 13.65 -11.66
N PHE A 119 -2.88 13.85 -12.03
CA PHE A 119 -1.90 12.78 -12.20
C PHE A 119 -1.83 11.91 -10.94
N GLU A 120 -1.93 10.60 -11.12
CA GLU A 120 -1.87 9.60 -10.04
C GLU A 120 -2.96 9.71 -8.95
N LYS A 121 -4.02 10.52 -9.18
CA LYS A 121 -5.17 10.59 -8.25
C LYS A 121 -5.91 9.24 -8.21
N ALA A 122 -6.17 8.64 -7.05
CA ALA A 122 -5.69 8.98 -5.71
C ALA A 122 -4.56 8.03 -5.24
N TYR A 123 -4.23 7.01 -6.03
CA TYR A 123 -3.35 5.92 -5.63
C TYR A 123 -1.89 6.34 -5.41
N GLY A 124 -1.30 7.05 -6.36
CA GLY A 124 0.08 7.51 -6.19
C GLY A 124 0.19 8.57 -5.09
N TRP A 125 -0.83 9.42 -4.92
CA TRP A 125 -0.89 10.36 -3.79
C TRP A 125 -0.85 9.61 -2.47
N ALA A 126 -1.65 8.56 -2.35
CA ALA A 126 -1.72 7.72 -1.17
C ALA A 126 -0.37 7.09 -0.83
N TRP A 127 0.34 6.55 -1.82
CA TRP A 127 1.67 5.95 -1.61
C TRP A 127 2.76 6.97 -1.27
N LEU A 128 2.70 8.17 -1.86
CA LEU A 128 3.63 9.23 -1.51
C LEU A 128 3.43 9.68 -0.05
N LEU A 129 2.19 9.79 0.40
CA LEU A 129 1.89 10.09 1.79
C LEU A 129 2.34 8.95 2.73
N HIS A 130 2.28 7.69 2.30
CA HIS A 130 2.91 6.59 3.05
C HIS A 130 4.42 6.72 3.15
N LEU A 131 5.11 7.10 2.06
CA LEU A 131 6.55 7.38 2.09
C LEU A 131 6.88 8.54 3.05
N ALA A 132 6.13 9.63 2.99
CA ALA A 132 6.31 10.77 3.89
C ALA A 132 6.07 10.39 5.36
N ALA A 133 5.04 9.59 5.64
CA ALA A 133 4.78 9.06 6.98
C ALA A 133 5.91 8.14 7.46
N GLU A 134 6.48 7.31 6.58
CA GLU A 134 7.61 6.44 6.94
C GLU A 134 8.85 7.26 7.36
N LEU A 135 9.14 8.33 6.61
CA LEU A 135 10.24 9.25 6.92
C LEU A 135 10.00 10.00 8.24
N ASP A 136 8.79 10.49 8.49
CA ASP A 136 8.42 11.16 9.74
C ASP A 136 8.62 10.28 10.97
N ARG A 137 8.34 8.98 10.84
CA ARG A 137 8.46 8.02 11.95
C ARG A 137 9.88 7.55 12.21
N TRP A 138 10.79 7.80 11.30
CA TRP A 138 12.16 7.35 11.43
C TRP A 138 13.00 8.38 12.17
N ASP A 139 13.31 8.11 13.45
CA ASP A 139 14.20 8.94 14.27
C ASP A 139 15.67 8.79 13.82
N ASP A 140 15.99 9.40 12.67
CA ASP A 140 17.30 9.40 12.02
C ASP A 140 17.50 10.71 11.24
N ALA A 141 18.68 11.30 11.36
CA ALA A 141 19.00 12.57 10.70
C ALA A 141 18.91 12.50 9.17
N ARG A 142 19.05 11.30 8.57
CA ARG A 142 18.83 11.10 7.13
C ARG A 142 17.36 11.24 6.78
N ALA A 143 16.47 10.65 7.58
CA ALA A 143 15.04 10.75 7.38
C ALA A 143 14.57 12.20 7.45
N ASP A 144 15.07 12.96 8.44
CA ASP A 144 14.82 14.40 8.56
C ASP A 144 15.26 15.16 7.29
N ALA A 145 16.47 14.88 6.78
CA ALA A 145 17.02 15.55 5.61
C ALA A 145 16.28 15.17 4.31
N TRP A 146 15.97 13.89 4.14
CA TRP A 146 15.21 13.38 3.00
C TRP A 146 13.80 13.95 2.99
N ARG A 147 13.10 13.96 4.13
CA ARG A 147 11.76 14.54 4.22
C ARG A 147 11.78 16.05 4.01
N ALA A 148 12.76 16.76 4.56
CA ALA A 148 12.91 18.20 4.28
C ALA A 148 13.06 18.46 2.77
N THR A 149 13.77 17.59 2.05
CA THR A 149 13.94 17.69 0.59
C THR A 149 12.65 17.34 -0.16
N LEU A 150 11.91 16.31 0.30
CA LEU A 150 10.62 15.89 -0.27
C LEU A 150 9.46 16.87 0.02
N SER A 151 9.59 17.70 1.06
CA SER A 151 8.49 18.51 1.61
C SER A 151 7.72 19.37 0.60
N PRO A 152 8.31 19.99 -0.43
CA PRO A 152 7.52 20.75 -1.40
C PRO A 152 6.49 19.89 -2.16
N LEU A 153 6.86 18.64 -2.47
CA LEU A 153 5.96 17.69 -3.12
C LEU A 153 4.95 17.09 -2.13
N GLU A 154 5.39 16.83 -0.89
CA GLU A 154 4.50 16.43 0.21
C GLU A 154 3.37 17.46 0.40
N ASP A 155 3.72 18.74 0.52
CA ASP A 155 2.79 19.86 0.70
C ASP A 155 1.82 19.98 -0.47
N THR A 156 2.32 19.87 -1.71
CA THR A 156 1.49 19.89 -2.94
C THR A 156 0.42 18.81 -2.88
N ILE A 157 0.79 17.61 -2.45
CA ILE A 157 -0.10 16.45 -2.45
C ILE A 157 -1.10 16.51 -1.29
N VAL A 158 -0.70 17.03 -0.13
CA VAL A 158 -1.62 17.31 0.99
C VAL A 158 -2.68 18.34 0.56
N ASP A 159 -2.27 19.41 -0.13
CA ASP A 159 -3.19 20.42 -0.65
C ASP A 159 -4.18 19.82 -1.67
N LEU A 160 -3.70 18.98 -2.60
CA LEU A 160 -4.55 18.28 -3.57
C LEU A 160 -5.49 17.28 -2.89
N VAL A 161 -5.04 16.57 -1.86
CA VAL A 161 -5.90 15.67 -1.08
C VAL A 161 -7.05 16.47 -0.46
N HIS A 162 -6.78 17.62 0.15
CA HIS A 162 -7.81 18.47 0.75
C HIS A 162 -8.80 19.03 -0.28
N THR A 163 -8.29 19.49 -1.43
CA THR A 163 -9.07 20.29 -2.37
C THR A 163 -9.75 19.46 -3.46
N GLU A 164 -9.19 18.31 -3.81
CA GLU A 164 -9.65 17.50 -4.93
C GLU A 164 -10.08 16.09 -4.53
N PHE A 165 -9.52 15.47 -3.49
CA PHE A 165 -9.85 14.08 -3.12
C PHE A 165 -10.92 13.99 -2.01
N LEU A 166 -10.71 14.68 -0.89
CA LEU A 166 -11.65 14.64 0.25
C LEU A 166 -13.00 15.32 -0.03
N THR A 167 -13.08 16.06 -1.14
CA THR A 167 -14.30 16.69 -1.65
C THR A 167 -15.12 15.77 -2.57
N ASP A 168 -14.63 14.58 -2.94
CA ASP A 168 -15.38 13.65 -3.78
C ASP A 168 -16.67 13.18 -3.09
N GLU A 169 -17.80 13.20 -3.79
CA GLU A 169 -19.10 12.83 -3.20
C GLU A 169 -19.39 11.32 -3.26
N ARG A 170 -18.60 10.55 -4.03
CA ARG A 170 -18.85 9.13 -4.28
C ARG A 170 -17.55 8.34 -4.28
N PRO A 171 -17.47 7.21 -3.54
CA PRO A 171 -16.30 6.36 -3.58
C PRO A 171 -16.28 5.47 -4.83
N PHE A 172 -15.08 5.16 -5.28
CA PHE A 172 -14.81 4.11 -6.25
C PHE A 172 -14.50 2.79 -5.51
N ARG A 173 -15.44 1.84 -5.58
CA ARG A 173 -15.30 0.49 -5.01
C ARG A 173 -14.75 -0.47 -6.08
N VAL A 174 -13.45 -0.38 -6.34
CA VAL A 174 -12.75 -1.15 -7.39
C VAL A 174 -11.51 -1.84 -6.81
N GLY A 175 -11.12 -3.00 -7.34
CA GLY A 175 -9.96 -3.75 -6.83
C GLY A 175 -8.62 -3.30 -7.41
N THR A 176 -8.55 -2.09 -7.96
CA THR A 176 -7.38 -1.52 -8.64
C THR A 176 -7.06 -0.12 -8.12
N HIS A 177 -6.15 0.59 -8.77
CA HIS A 177 -5.61 1.90 -8.36
C HIS A 177 -6.68 2.94 -7.98
N GLY A 178 -7.86 2.90 -8.62
CA GLY A 178 -8.94 3.83 -8.31
C GLY A 178 -9.62 3.65 -6.95
N ASN A 179 -9.22 2.68 -6.11
CA ASN A 179 -9.90 2.36 -4.86
C ASN A 179 -9.86 3.54 -3.86
N THR A 180 -11.01 4.13 -3.56
CA THR A 180 -11.12 5.27 -2.63
C THR A 180 -10.78 4.89 -1.19
N ALA A 181 -11.15 3.69 -0.74
CA ALA A 181 -10.89 3.26 0.63
C ALA A 181 -9.39 3.07 0.89
N PHE A 182 -8.67 2.52 -0.09
CA PHE A 182 -7.22 2.42 -0.07
C PHE A 182 -6.59 3.81 0.04
N ALA A 183 -6.93 4.75 -0.84
CA ALA A 183 -6.33 6.07 -0.75
C ALA A 183 -6.64 6.78 0.58
N LEU A 184 -7.86 6.64 1.11
CA LEU A 184 -8.24 7.21 2.41
C LEU A 184 -7.46 6.61 3.59
N HIS A 185 -7.17 5.30 3.61
CA HIS A 185 -6.42 4.73 4.75
C HIS A 185 -4.97 5.26 4.80
N CYS A 186 -4.37 5.58 3.65
CA CYS A 186 -3.01 6.11 3.59
C CYS A 186 -2.98 7.55 4.07
N VAL A 187 -3.96 8.35 3.62
CA VAL A 187 -4.15 9.74 4.07
C VAL A 187 -4.34 9.77 5.59
N PHE A 188 -5.13 8.84 6.12
CA PHE A 188 -5.41 8.76 7.56
C PHE A 188 -4.18 8.36 8.38
N ASP A 189 -3.45 7.32 7.95
CA ASP A 189 -2.21 6.86 8.59
C ASP A 189 -1.12 7.95 8.54
N TYR A 190 -1.03 8.68 7.42
CA TYR A 190 -0.16 9.84 7.28
C TYR A 190 -0.53 10.95 8.26
N ALA A 191 -1.80 11.39 8.26
CA ALA A 191 -2.26 12.49 9.11
C ALA A 191 -2.00 12.21 10.59
N ARG A 192 -2.20 10.96 11.03
CA ARG A 192 -1.89 10.53 12.40
C ARG A 192 -0.40 10.52 12.70
N SER A 193 0.43 10.07 11.74
CA SER A 193 1.89 10.01 11.92
C SER A 193 2.46 11.42 12.12
N VAL A 194 2.11 12.35 11.24
CA VAL A 194 2.65 13.73 11.28
C VAL A 194 1.91 14.65 12.26
N GLY A 195 0.83 14.16 12.89
CA GLY A 195 0.02 14.91 13.85
C GLY A 195 -0.92 15.97 13.22
N ASP A 196 -1.25 15.85 11.94
CA ASP A 196 -2.23 16.71 11.27
C ASP A 196 -3.67 16.32 11.63
N ARG A 197 -4.15 16.91 12.72
CA ARG A 197 -5.51 16.70 13.22
C ARG A 197 -6.59 17.20 12.27
N SER A 198 -6.30 18.18 11.40
CA SER A 198 -7.26 18.72 10.46
C SER A 198 -7.49 17.72 9.32
N LEU A 199 -6.41 17.21 8.74
CA LEU A 199 -6.45 16.18 7.71
C LEU A 199 -7.05 14.87 8.23
N GLU A 200 -6.68 14.45 9.45
CA GLU A 200 -7.24 13.25 10.09
C GLU A 200 -8.76 13.37 10.26
N THR A 201 -9.24 14.52 10.73
CA THR A 201 -10.68 14.77 10.91
C THR A 201 -11.40 14.76 9.56
N ALA A 202 -10.86 15.45 8.56
CA ALA A 202 -11.47 15.49 7.23
C ALA A 202 -11.53 14.11 6.57
N ALA A 203 -10.46 13.31 6.66
CA ALA A 203 -10.43 11.95 6.15
C ALA A 203 -11.45 11.04 6.86
N CYS A 204 -11.59 11.17 8.17
CA CYS A 204 -12.59 10.44 8.97
C CYS A 204 -14.04 10.81 8.57
N GLU A 205 -14.31 12.10 8.40
CA GLU A 205 -15.62 12.59 7.95
C GLU A 205 -15.94 12.10 6.54
N THR A 206 -14.99 12.16 5.61
CA THR A 206 -15.16 11.64 4.24
C THR A 206 -15.40 10.13 4.24
N ALA A 207 -14.61 9.35 4.98
CA ALA A 207 -14.80 7.90 5.10
C ALA A 207 -16.18 7.54 5.65
N THR A 208 -16.59 8.19 6.74
CA THR A 208 -17.91 7.99 7.34
C THR A 208 -19.03 8.35 6.35
N ALA A 209 -18.92 9.48 5.65
CA ALA A 209 -19.92 9.91 4.66
C ALA A 209 -20.05 8.94 3.48
N MET A 210 -18.95 8.27 3.10
CA MET A 210 -18.92 7.35 1.95
C MET A 210 -19.37 5.93 2.29
N TYR A 211 -19.11 5.45 3.51
CA TYR A 211 -19.14 4.02 3.84
C TYR A 211 -19.98 3.66 5.09
N ALA A 212 -20.44 4.62 5.89
CA ALA A 212 -21.17 4.30 7.13
C ALA A 212 -22.49 3.54 6.89
N ASP A 213 -23.15 3.82 5.78
CA ASP A 213 -24.44 3.21 5.41
C ASP A 213 -24.29 1.94 4.54
N ASP A 214 -23.06 1.51 4.23
CA ASP A 214 -22.83 0.31 3.45
C ASP A 214 -23.20 -0.94 4.25
N ALA A 215 -23.96 -1.84 3.62
CA ALA A 215 -24.51 -3.03 4.23
C ALA A 215 -24.66 -4.16 3.21
N ASP A 216 -24.64 -5.42 3.68
CA ASP A 216 -24.83 -6.63 2.87
C ASP A 216 -23.90 -6.69 1.63
N TYR A 217 -22.62 -6.32 1.80
CA TYR A 217 -21.65 -6.30 0.72
C TYR A 217 -21.43 -7.73 0.18
N PRO A 218 -21.60 -7.96 -1.14
CA PRO A 218 -21.54 -9.29 -1.73
C PRO A 218 -20.08 -9.74 -1.99
N ILE A 219 -19.30 -9.98 -0.93
CA ILE A 219 -17.85 -10.31 -1.03
C ILE A 219 -17.56 -11.51 -1.95
N SER A 220 -18.52 -12.44 -2.08
CA SER A 220 -18.45 -13.57 -3.02
C SER A 220 -18.34 -13.20 -4.50
N TYR A 221 -18.56 -11.93 -4.88
CA TYR A 221 -18.38 -11.45 -6.25
C TYR A 221 -16.92 -11.09 -6.55
N GLU A 222 -16.06 -11.05 -5.52
CA GLU A 222 -14.64 -10.78 -5.67
C GLU A 222 -13.84 -12.10 -5.78
N PRO A 223 -12.78 -12.15 -6.60
CA PRO A 223 -12.19 -11.05 -7.37
C PRO A 223 -12.94 -10.72 -8.66
N LEU A 224 -12.83 -9.47 -9.09
CA LEU A 224 -13.00 -9.07 -10.48
C LEU A 224 -11.67 -9.23 -11.22
N GLY A 225 -11.72 -9.27 -12.55
CA GLY A 225 -10.65 -9.85 -13.38
C GLY A 225 -9.25 -9.19 -13.32
N TRP A 226 -9.10 -8.01 -12.71
CA TRP A 226 -7.83 -7.27 -12.64
C TRP A 226 -7.46 -6.86 -11.21
N ASP A 227 -8.11 -7.47 -10.22
CA ASP A 227 -8.01 -7.03 -8.84
C ASP A 227 -6.65 -7.39 -8.22
N PHE A 228 -6.00 -6.39 -7.63
CA PHE A 228 -4.90 -6.55 -6.67
C PHE A 228 -5.29 -6.06 -5.26
N LEU A 229 -6.47 -5.46 -5.13
CA LEU A 229 -7.14 -5.11 -3.86
C LEU A 229 -8.51 -5.77 -3.80
N SER A 230 -8.96 -6.09 -2.59
CA SER A 230 -10.36 -6.48 -2.34
C SER A 230 -11.13 -5.24 -1.93
N PRO A 231 -12.09 -4.73 -2.72
CA PRO A 231 -12.86 -3.55 -2.32
C PRO A 231 -13.54 -3.74 -0.94
N ALA A 232 -14.15 -4.89 -0.68
CA ALA A 232 -14.78 -5.19 0.61
C ALA A 232 -13.80 -5.09 1.78
N LEU A 233 -12.66 -5.76 1.68
CA LEU A 233 -11.72 -5.86 2.79
C LEU A 233 -10.90 -4.58 2.95
N THR A 234 -10.66 -3.84 1.86
CA THR A 234 -10.03 -2.51 1.91
C THR A 234 -10.94 -1.51 2.62
N GLU A 235 -12.25 -1.58 2.35
CA GLU A 235 -13.26 -0.77 3.05
C GLU A 235 -13.31 -1.12 4.54
N ALA A 236 -13.38 -2.40 4.89
CA ALA A 236 -13.36 -2.82 6.29
C ALA A 236 -12.05 -2.41 7.01
N ASP A 237 -10.90 -2.51 6.33
CA ASP A 237 -9.60 -2.07 6.84
C ASP A 237 -9.53 -0.53 7.03
N LEU A 238 -10.21 0.26 6.19
CA LEU A 238 -10.39 1.69 6.45
C LEU A 238 -11.31 1.91 7.67
N MET A 239 -12.47 1.27 7.71
CA MET A 239 -13.48 1.56 8.72
C MET A 239 -13.06 1.16 10.15
N ARG A 240 -12.21 0.14 10.33
CA ARG A 240 -11.62 -0.18 11.64
C ARG A 240 -10.72 0.93 12.21
N ARG A 241 -10.14 1.77 11.34
CA ARG A 241 -9.33 2.93 11.74
C ARG A 241 -10.18 4.13 12.14
N VAL A 242 -11.37 4.24 11.54
CA VAL A 242 -12.33 5.33 11.70
C VAL A 242 -13.15 5.19 12.97
N TYR A 243 -13.73 4.01 13.20
CA TYR A 243 -14.61 3.75 14.34
C TYR A 243 -13.83 3.33 15.59
N ASP A 244 -14.46 3.45 16.77
CA ASP A 244 -14.05 2.75 18.00
C ASP A 244 -14.41 1.24 17.92
N PRO A 245 -13.81 0.33 18.73
CA PRO A 245 -13.87 -1.11 18.46
C PRO A 245 -15.30 -1.67 18.45
N ASP A 246 -16.12 -1.24 19.41
CA ASP A 246 -17.53 -1.65 19.51
C ASP A 246 -18.37 -1.17 18.32
N GLU A 247 -18.11 0.06 17.83
CA GLU A 247 -18.80 0.63 16.67
C GLU A 247 -18.39 -0.07 15.38
N PHE A 248 -17.09 -0.37 15.24
CA PHE A 248 -16.57 -1.12 14.11
C PHE A 248 -17.16 -2.53 14.04
N ALA A 249 -17.21 -3.26 15.16
CA ALA A 249 -17.80 -4.61 15.18
C ALA A 249 -19.28 -4.58 14.77
N ALA A 250 -20.06 -3.62 15.27
CA ALA A 250 -21.46 -3.45 14.89
C ALA A 250 -21.65 -3.07 13.41
N TRP A 251 -20.77 -2.22 12.86
CA TRP A 251 -20.77 -1.89 11.44
C TRP A 251 -20.41 -3.12 10.59
N LEU A 252 -19.39 -3.88 10.98
CA LEU A 252 -18.94 -5.07 10.27
C LEU A 252 -20.03 -6.15 10.18
N ASP A 253 -20.82 -6.32 11.24
CA ASP A 253 -21.96 -7.25 11.28
C ASP A 253 -23.04 -6.92 10.24
N GLY A 254 -23.26 -5.62 9.98
CA GLY A 254 -24.17 -5.16 8.93
C GLY A 254 -23.54 -5.17 7.54
N PHE A 255 -22.23 -4.90 7.46
CA PHE A 255 -21.49 -4.82 6.21
C PHE A 255 -21.24 -6.19 5.57
N LEU A 256 -20.76 -7.17 6.33
CA LEU A 256 -20.51 -8.53 5.86
C LEU A 256 -21.51 -9.51 6.48
N SER A 257 -22.57 -9.85 5.74
CA SER A 257 -23.61 -10.74 6.24
C SER A 257 -23.04 -12.11 6.67
N GLY A 258 -23.37 -12.57 7.87
CA GLY A 258 -22.99 -13.89 8.39
C GLY A 258 -21.70 -13.94 9.21
N VAL A 259 -20.97 -12.83 9.35
CA VAL A 259 -19.73 -12.78 10.17
C VAL A 259 -19.98 -12.87 11.68
N ALA A 260 -21.20 -12.60 12.14
CA ALA A 260 -21.62 -12.75 13.53
C ALA A 260 -22.19 -14.14 13.87
N GLU A 261 -22.42 -15.02 12.87
CA GLU A 261 -23.17 -16.27 13.03
C GLU A 261 -22.27 -17.50 12.86
N PRO A 262 -21.83 -18.17 13.95
CA PRO A 262 -21.07 -19.41 13.85
C PRO A 262 -21.86 -20.55 13.18
N PRO A 263 -21.22 -21.36 12.31
CA PRO A 263 -19.84 -21.22 11.84
C PRO A 263 -19.70 -20.09 10.83
N VAL A 264 -18.74 -19.20 11.07
CA VAL A 264 -18.40 -18.10 10.13
C VAL A 264 -17.64 -18.68 8.94
N ASP A 265 -18.14 -18.40 7.74
CA ASP A 265 -17.54 -18.82 6.47
C ASP A 265 -17.32 -17.60 5.58
N LEU A 266 -16.09 -17.38 5.14
CA LEU A 266 -15.70 -16.28 4.26
C LEU A 266 -15.44 -16.88 2.87
N PRO A 267 -16.32 -16.64 1.87
CA PRO A 267 -16.24 -17.31 0.57
C PRO A 267 -15.19 -16.66 -0.35
N ILE A 268 -13.98 -16.48 0.16
CA ILE A 268 -12.83 -15.89 -0.52
C ILE A 268 -11.61 -16.79 -0.30
N ASP A 269 -11.44 -17.75 -1.20
CA ASP A 269 -10.26 -18.61 -1.19
C ASP A 269 -9.06 -17.92 -1.86
N PRO A 270 -7.83 -18.31 -1.48
CA PRO A 270 -6.63 -17.85 -2.18
C PRO A 270 -6.66 -18.20 -3.66
N LEU A 271 -6.20 -17.26 -4.47
CA LEU A 271 -6.11 -17.44 -5.91
C LEU A 271 -4.77 -18.08 -6.26
N SER A 272 -4.81 -19.12 -7.07
CA SER A 272 -3.59 -19.72 -7.64
C SER A 272 -3.26 -19.03 -8.96
N VAL A 273 -1.99 -18.66 -9.11
CA VAL A 273 -1.42 -18.16 -10.35
C VAL A 273 -0.63 -19.31 -10.97
N GLY A 274 -0.73 -19.49 -12.29
CA GLY A 274 0.00 -20.54 -12.99
C GLY A 274 1.51 -20.30 -12.98
N GLU A 275 2.30 -21.33 -13.24
CA GLU A 275 3.78 -21.26 -13.24
C GLU A 275 4.37 -20.37 -14.35
N ASP A 276 3.56 -20.01 -15.36
CA ASP A 276 3.95 -19.14 -16.48
C ASP A 276 2.83 -18.12 -16.71
N PRO A 277 2.78 -17.04 -15.90
CA PRO A 277 1.82 -15.97 -16.09
C PRO A 277 2.23 -15.17 -17.33
N GLU A 278 1.96 -15.68 -18.54
CA GLU A 278 2.18 -14.97 -19.80
C GLU A 278 1.40 -13.63 -19.87
N ASP A 279 0.52 -13.37 -18.90
CA ASP A 279 -0.28 -12.16 -18.75
C ASP A 279 -0.07 -11.55 -17.34
N GLY A 280 0.48 -10.33 -17.26
CA GLY A 280 0.81 -9.64 -16.00
C GLY A 280 -0.37 -9.46 -15.04
N VAL A 281 -1.60 -9.61 -15.53
CA VAL A 281 -2.84 -9.70 -14.75
C VAL A 281 -2.80 -10.82 -13.73
N ALA A 282 -2.16 -11.93 -14.06
CA ALA A 282 -2.09 -13.05 -13.16
C ALA A 282 -1.29 -12.68 -11.90
N LEU A 283 -0.28 -11.80 -12.02
CA LEU A 283 0.48 -11.30 -10.86
C LEU A 283 -0.32 -10.31 -10.00
N HIS A 284 -1.38 -9.67 -10.53
CA HIS A 284 -2.32 -8.92 -9.69
C HIS A 284 -2.96 -9.82 -8.64
N TYR A 285 -3.24 -11.09 -8.94
CA TYR A 285 -3.79 -12.02 -7.96
C TYR A 285 -2.80 -12.43 -6.86
N VAL A 286 -1.49 -12.36 -7.12
CA VAL A 286 -0.47 -12.47 -6.06
C VAL A 286 -0.59 -11.28 -5.11
N GLY A 287 -0.65 -10.06 -5.66
CA GLY A 287 -0.90 -8.86 -4.87
C GLY A 287 -2.23 -8.88 -4.14
N LEU A 288 -3.27 -9.45 -4.74
CA LEU A 288 -4.58 -9.63 -4.10
C LEU A 288 -4.53 -10.59 -2.92
N ASN A 289 -3.78 -11.68 -3.02
CA ASN A 289 -3.57 -12.57 -1.87
C ASN A 289 -2.86 -11.80 -0.74
N LEU A 290 -1.81 -11.04 -1.04
CA LEU A 290 -1.12 -10.22 -0.04
C LEU A 290 -2.06 -9.17 0.58
N SER A 291 -2.88 -8.50 -0.24
CA SER A 291 -3.78 -7.43 0.20
C SER A 291 -4.95 -7.92 1.03
N ARG A 292 -5.54 -9.06 0.63
CA ARG A 292 -6.52 -9.77 1.46
C ARG A 292 -5.91 -10.20 2.78
N ALA A 293 -4.68 -10.73 2.76
CA ALA A 293 -4.02 -11.18 3.98
C ALA A 293 -3.86 -10.06 5.01
N TRP A 294 -3.32 -8.90 4.63
CA TRP A 294 -3.15 -7.81 5.61
C TRP A 294 -4.48 -7.22 6.05
N SER A 295 -5.48 -7.14 5.15
CA SER A 295 -6.77 -6.54 5.48
C SER A 295 -7.54 -7.43 6.43
N LEU A 296 -7.58 -8.74 6.17
CA LEU A 296 -8.21 -9.73 7.06
C LEU A 296 -7.53 -9.76 8.43
N ALA A 297 -6.19 -9.72 8.45
CA ALA A 297 -5.43 -9.71 9.71
C ALA A 297 -5.67 -8.41 10.49
N GLY A 298 -5.65 -7.25 9.84
CA GLY A 298 -5.93 -5.96 10.49
C GLY A 298 -7.37 -5.88 11.01
N VAL A 299 -8.35 -6.39 10.27
CA VAL A 299 -9.74 -6.49 10.74
C VAL A 299 -9.85 -7.42 11.94
N ALA A 300 -9.16 -8.57 11.94
CA ALA A 300 -9.15 -9.48 13.08
C ALA A 300 -8.52 -8.84 14.33
N ASP A 301 -7.44 -8.08 14.17
CA ASP A 301 -6.70 -7.39 15.24
C ASP A 301 -7.60 -6.40 16.04
N ASP A 302 -8.68 -5.90 15.42
CA ASP A 302 -9.58 -4.87 15.98
C ASP A 302 -10.95 -5.39 16.48
N LEU A 303 -11.14 -6.71 16.56
CA LEU A 303 -12.44 -7.35 16.84
C LEU A 303 -12.54 -8.09 18.20
N ASP A 304 -11.55 -8.02 19.09
CA ASP A 304 -11.55 -8.67 20.40
C ASP A 304 -12.04 -10.15 20.35
N ASP A 305 -13.13 -10.50 21.07
CA ASP A 305 -13.70 -11.85 21.16
C ASP A 305 -14.78 -12.14 20.07
N HIS A 306 -14.83 -11.35 19.00
CA HIS A 306 -15.86 -11.46 17.97
C HIS A 306 -15.88 -12.86 17.29
N PRO A 307 -17.05 -13.44 16.99
CA PRO A 307 -17.15 -14.76 16.35
C PRO A 307 -16.40 -14.93 15.03
N ALA A 308 -16.15 -13.83 14.31
CA ALA A 308 -15.43 -13.83 13.03
C ALA A 308 -13.91 -14.04 13.16
N VAL A 309 -13.30 -13.71 14.30
CA VAL A 309 -11.84 -13.66 14.47
C VAL A 309 -11.16 -14.95 14.00
N PRO A 310 -11.57 -16.17 14.43
CA PRO A 310 -10.91 -17.39 13.98
C PRO A 310 -10.99 -17.64 12.47
N ALA A 311 -12.08 -17.23 11.82
CA ALA A 311 -12.26 -17.39 10.38
C ALA A 311 -11.45 -16.36 9.59
N LEU A 312 -11.36 -15.12 10.09
CA LEU A 312 -10.54 -14.05 9.53
C LEU A 312 -9.05 -14.42 9.59
N GLU A 313 -8.54 -14.80 10.76
CA GLU A 313 -7.14 -15.20 10.94
C GLU A 313 -6.77 -16.42 10.09
N ALA A 314 -7.62 -17.46 10.08
CA ALA A 314 -7.38 -18.65 9.27
C ALA A 314 -7.36 -18.34 7.77
N THR A 315 -8.20 -17.42 7.31
CA THR A 315 -8.28 -17.02 5.89
C THR A 315 -7.14 -16.09 5.52
N ALA A 316 -6.78 -15.15 6.39
CA ALA A 316 -5.60 -14.31 6.27
C ALA A 316 -4.34 -15.17 6.11
N GLY A 317 -4.20 -16.22 6.92
CA GLY A 317 -3.04 -17.11 6.89
C GLY A 317 -2.91 -17.87 5.58
N ARG A 318 -4.03 -18.38 5.03
CA ARG A 318 -4.03 -19.05 3.71
C ARG A 318 -3.61 -18.09 2.59
N HIS A 319 -4.12 -16.85 2.62
CA HIS A 319 -3.75 -15.82 1.65
C HIS A 319 -2.29 -15.36 1.79
N ALA A 320 -1.81 -15.17 3.02
CA ALA A 320 -0.42 -14.78 3.30
C ALA A 320 0.55 -15.82 2.73
N THR A 321 0.31 -17.10 2.97
CA THR A 321 1.12 -18.19 2.42
C THR A 321 1.08 -18.18 0.89
N ALA A 322 -0.13 -18.17 0.28
CA ALA A 322 -0.27 -18.23 -1.17
C ALA A 322 0.36 -17.01 -1.90
N GLY A 323 0.26 -15.83 -1.30
CA GLY A 323 0.86 -14.60 -1.82
C GLY A 323 2.39 -14.61 -1.72
N LEU A 324 2.94 -14.91 -0.53
CA LEU A 324 4.39 -14.88 -0.31
C LEU A 324 5.14 -15.98 -1.06
N GLU A 325 4.53 -17.13 -1.34
CA GLU A 325 5.13 -18.18 -2.17
C GLU A 325 5.45 -17.69 -3.59
N GLN A 326 4.75 -16.65 -4.07
CA GLN A 326 4.83 -16.15 -5.45
C GLN A 326 5.20 -14.66 -5.55
N ALA A 327 5.40 -13.97 -4.43
CA ALA A 327 5.68 -12.54 -4.40
C ALA A 327 7.05 -12.16 -4.98
N PHE A 328 8.02 -13.07 -4.91
CA PHE A 328 9.40 -12.87 -5.37
C PHE A 328 9.59 -13.60 -6.70
N THR A 329 9.28 -12.90 -7.79
CA THR A 329 9.27 -13.44 -9.16
C THR A 329 10.34 -12.76 -10.01
N ASP A 330 10.91 -13.50 -10.96
CA ASP A 330 11.82 -12.93 -11.97
C ASP A 330 11.08 -12.13 -13.05
N ASP A 331 9.74 -12.21 -13.10
CA ASP A 331 8.93 -11.44 -14.04
C ASP A 331 8.82 -9.97 -13.59
N TYR A 332 9.29 -9.07 -14.45
CA TYR A 332 9.20 -7.62 -14.22
C TYR A 332 7.79 -7.16 -13.86
N ALA A 333 6.74 -7.74 -14.45
CA ALA A 333 5.35 -7.37 -14.18
C ALA A 333 4.93 -7.53 -12.71
N GLY A 334 5.63 -8.37 -11.93
CA GLY A 334 5.44 -8.50 -10.49
C GLY A 334 6.58 -7.88 -9.68
N ALA A 335 7.83 -8.06 -10.13
CA ALA A 335 9.03 -7.63 -9.40
C ALA A 335 8.99 -6.14 -9.02
N HIS A 336 8.48 -5.27 -9.90
CA HIS A 336 8.49 -3.82 -9.68
C HIS A 336 7.58 -3.32 -8.54
N TRP A 337 6.72 -4.17 -7.95
CA TRP A 337 5.78 -3.73 -6.90
C TRP A 337 5.45 -4.79 -5.84
N LEU A 338 5.47 -6.10 -6.13
CA LEU A 338 5.00 -7.13 -5.18
C LEU A 338 5.81 -7.17 -3.88
N SER A 339 7.11 -6.87 -3.91
CA SER A 339 7.95 -6.79 -2.70
C SER A 339 7.44 -5.75 -1.70
N SER A 340 6.87 -4.64 -2.19
CA SER A 340 6.27 -3.62 -1.31
C SER A 340 5.02 -4.14 -0.61
N PHE A 341 4.17 -4.90 -1.32
CA PHE A 341 2.97 -5.51 -0.74
C PHE A 341 3.34 -6.60 0.28
N ALA A 342 4.36 -7.41 -0.03
CA ALA A 342 4.91 -8.40 0.89
C ALA A 342 5.48 -7.73 2.15
N LEU A 343 6.28 -6.67 1.99
CA LEU A 343 6.84 -5.91 3.11
C LEU A 343 5.72 -5.31 3.97
N TYR A 344 4.69 -4.72 3.35
CA TYR A 344 3.55 -4.15 4.08
C TYR A 344 2.88 -5.20 4.96
N LEU A 345 2.51 -6.37 4.40
CA LEU A 345 1.93 -7.47 5.15
C LEU A 345 2.80 -7.87 6.36
N LEU A 346 4.09 -8.07 6.10
CA LEU A 346 5.06 -8.58 7.07
C LEU A 346 5.42 -7.59 8.17
N THR A 347 5.15 -6.30 7.97
CA THR A 347 5.56 -5.23 8.89
C THR A 347 4.41 -4.32 9.31
N ARG A 348 3.15 -4.61 8.97
CA ARG A 348 1.99 -3.73 9.19
C ARG A 348 1.78 -3.25 10.63
N ASN A 349 2.36 -3.96 11.62
CA ASN A 349 2.24 -3.63 13.03
C ASN A 349 3.45 -2.82 13.58
N GLU A 350 4.41 -2.42 12.73
CA GLU A 350 5.61 -1.66 13.12
C GLU A 350 5.42 -0.14 13.28
N GLY A 351 4.20 0.26 13.69
CA GLY A 351 3.83 1.60 14.14
C GLY A 351 3.46 2.59 13.03
N GLY A 352 2.34 3.30 13.23
CA GLY A 352 1.89 4.49 12.48
C GLY A 352 1.38 4.30 11.06
N ILE A 353 1.74 3.19 10.43
CA ILE A 353 1.25 2.77 9.12
C ILE A 353 0.69 1.37 9.32
N GLY A 354 -0.59 1.16 9.00
CA GLY A 354 -1.28 -0.11 9.22
C GLY A 354 -1.87 -0.30 10.62
N CYS A 355 -1.43 0.50 11.60
CA CYS A 355 -1.82 0.40 13.01
C CYS A 355 -2.99 1.33 13.33
N ARG A 356 -3.82 0.92 14.29
CA ARG A 356 -4.87 1.78 14.86
C ARG A 356 -4.33 2.80 15.86
#